data_AF-A0A914I116-F1
#
_entry.id   AF-A0A914I116-F1
#
_cell.length_a   1.000
_cell.length_b   1.000
_cell.length_c   1.000
_cell.angle_alpha   90.00
_cell.angle_beta   90.00
_cell.angle_gamma   90.00
#
_symmetry.space_group_name_H-M   'P 1'
#
loop_
_entity.id
_entity.type
_entity.pdbx_description
1 polymer ?
#
loop_
_entity_poly.entity_id
_entity_poly.type
_entity_poly.pdbx_seq_one_letter_code
_entity_poly.pdbx_strand_id
1 'polypeptide(L)' 'MASDFDADTEVFGETLVNSILAQLEPNVRLDDQVKKMVAEYAEEYVDKVLSMVCQLAKHRGSKAVTRADICYVLKHYFRD' A
#
# COMPACT_ATOMS: atom_id res chain seq x y z
N MET A 1 -6.32 8.65 25.51
CA MET A 1 -6.64 9.33 24.25
C MET A 1 -5.72 8.77 23.18
N ALA A 2 -6.11 7.63 22.60
CA ALA A 2 -5.58 7.20 21.30
C ALA A 2 -6.64 7.67 20.31
N SER A 3 -6.27 8.62 19.45
CA SER A 3 -7.10 8.99 18.30
C SER A 3 -7.28 7.74 17.45
N ASP A 4 -8.54 7.36 17.22
CA ASP A 4 -8.96 6.46 16.14
C ASP A 4 -8.29 6.95 14.85
N PHE A 5 -7.19 6.32 14.48
CA PHE A 5 -6.89 6.19 13.06
C PHE A 5 -7.85 5.10 12.63
N ASP A 6 -8.96 5.49 12.01
CA ASP A 6 -9.86 4.57 11.32
C ASP A 6 -9.00 3.71 10.39
N ALA A 7 -8.78 2.45 10.78
CA ALA A 7 -8.05 1.47 10.00
C ALA A 7 -8.75 1.18 8.66
N ASP A 8 -9.97 1.68 8.49
CA ASP A 8 -10.82 1.60 7.29
C ASP A 8 -10.86 2.92 6.49
N THR A 9 -9.93 3.86 6.71
CA THR A 9 -9.78 4.97 5.76
C THR A 9 -9.24 4.40 4.45
N GLU A 10 -10.09 4.25 3.43
CA GLU A 10 -9.67 3.89 2.07
C GLU A 10 -8.63 4.91 1.58
N VAL A 11 -7.35 4.53 1.64
CA VAL A 11 -6.23 5.36 1.20
C VAL A 11 -6.15 5.33 -0.33
N PHE A 12 -6.57 4.22 -0.94
CA PHE A 12 -6.58 4.00 -2.39
C PHE A 12 -7.98 4.08 -3.00
N GLY A 13 -8.74 5.15 -2.76
CA GLY A 13 -10.03 5.36 -3.43
C GLY A 13 -9.95 5.63 -4.95
N GLU A 14 -11.10 5.59 -5.64
CA GLU A 14 -11.20 5.79 -7.10
C GLU A 14 -10.54 7.09 -7.59
N THR A 15 -10.60 8.17 -6.81
CA THR A 15 -9.96 9.46 -7.11
C THR A 15 -8.44 9.32 -7.27
N LEU A 16 -7.80 8.53 -6.41
CA LEU A 16 -6.36 8.29 -6.48
C LEU A 16 -6.00 7.45 -7.71
N VAL A 17 -6.77 6.40 -7.98
CA VAL A 17 -6.60 5.56 -9.19
C VAL A 17 -6.70 6.41 -10.46
N ASN A 18 -7.72 7.27 -10.56
CA ASN A 18 -7.86 8.19 -11.70
C ASN A 18 -6.69 9.18 -11.81
N SER A 19 -6.22 9.70 -10.68
CA SER A 19 -5.09 10.63 -10.64
C SER A 19 -3.78 9.98 -11.08
N ILE A 20 -3.56 8.72 -10.72
CA ILE A 20 -2.39 7.94 -11.17
C ILE A 20 -2.53 7.63 -12.67
N LEU A 21 -3.71 7.18 -13.12
CA LEU A 21 -3.94 6.86 -14.53
C LEU A 21 -3.76 8.08 -15.44
N ALA A 22 -4.22 9.25 -15.01
CA ALA A 22 -4.04 10.49 -15.76
C ALA A 22 -2.57 10.91 -15.92
N GLN A 23 -1.70 10.54 -14.97
CA GLN A 23 -0.26 10.79 -15.04
C GLN A 23 0.47 9.82 -15.97
N LEU A 24 0.01 8.57 -16.06
CA LEU A 24 0.63 7.53 -16.87
C LEU A 24 0.11 7.55 -18.32
N GLU A 25 -1.21 7.48 -18.48
CA GLU A 25 -1.89 7.32 -19.77
C GLU A 25 -3.20 8.16 -19.79
N PRO A 26 -3.13 9.45 -20.15
CA PRO A 26 -4.26 10.38 -20.01
C PRO A 26 -5.49 10.02 -20.87
N ASN A 27 -5.29 9.20 -21.91
CA ASN A 27 -6.34 8.76 -22.83
C ASN A 27 -7.01 7.45 -22.41
N VAL A 28 -6.50 6.75 -21.40
CA VAL A 28 -7.08 5.50 -20.90
C VAL A 28 -8.13 5.82 -19.84
N ARG A 29 -9.24 5.07 -19.88
CA ARG A 29 -10.30 5.10 -18.87
C ARG A 29 -10.56 3.67 -18.43
N LEU A 30 -10.50 3.45 -17.13
CA LEU A 30 -10.92 2.20 -16.52
C LEU A 30 -12.42 2.29 -16.20
N ASP A 31 -13.12 1.16 -16.33
CA ASP A 31 -14.47 1.02 -15.81
C ASP A 31 -14.44 1.09 -14.27
N ASP A 32 -15.54 1.52 -13.66
CA ASP A 32 -15.62 1.72 -12.20
C ASP A 32 -15.37 0.41 -11.45
N GLN A 33 -15.84 -0.73 -11.97
CA GLN A 33 -15.55 -2.03 -11.37
C GLN A 33 -14.05 -2.34 -11.37
N VAL A 34 -13.34 -1.97 -12.45
CA VAL A 34 -11.91 -2.20 -12.58
C VAL A 34 -11.13 -1.27 -11.65
N LYS A 35 -11.54 -0.01 -11.51
CA LYS A 35 -10.93 0.91 -10.53
C LYS A 35 -11.02 0.36 -9.12
N LYS A 36 -12.19 -0.17 -8.74
CA LYS A 36 -12.40 -0.78 -7.43
C LYS A 36 -11.48 -1.99 -7.22
N MET A 37 -11.36 -2.88 -8.20
CA MET A 37 -10.44 -4.01 -8.12
C MET A 37 -8.97 -3.58 -7.97
N VAL A 38 -8.56 -2.52 -8.68
CA VAL A 38 -7.20 -1.95 -8.55
C VAL A 38 -6.97 -1.34 -7.18
N ALA A 39 -7.95 -0.60 -6.66
CA ALA A 39 -7.93 -0.02 -5.32
C ALA A 39 -7.78 -1.10 -4.24
N GLU A 40 -8.64 -2.12 -4.27
CA GLU A 40 -8.59 -3.25 -3.34
C GLU A 40 -7.25 -3.99 -3.39
N TYR A 41 -6.73 -4.22 -4.60
CA TYR A 41 -5.41 -4.84 -4.77
C TYR A 41 -4.27 -3.98 -4.18
N ALA A 42 -4.33 -2.66 -4.34
CA ALA A 42 -3.33 -1.75 -3.79
C ALA A 42 -3.35 -1.72 -2.25
N GLU A 43 -4.54 -1.71 -1.64
CA GLU A 43 -4.69 -1.83 -0.18
C GLU A 43 -4.11 -3.16 0.32
N GLU A 44 -4.49 -4.29 -0.30
CA GLU A 44 -3.98 -5.61 0.07
C GLU A 44 -2.44 -5.70 -0.06
N TYR A 45 -1.89 -5.06 -1.10
CA TYR A 45 -0.44 -4.97 -1.29
C TYR A 45 0.23 -4.22 -0.13
N VAL A 46 -0.32 -3.07 0.29
CA VAL A 46 0.23 -2.30 1.42
C VAL A 46 0.16 -3.11 2.72
N ASP A 47 -0.94 -3.80 2.99
CA ASP A 47 -1.09 -4.66 4.16
C ASP A 47 -0.07 -5.80 4.20
N LYS A 48 0.17 -6.45 3.06
CA LYS A 48 1.20 -7.49 2.92
C LYS A 48 2.58 -6.93 3.21
N VAL A 49 2.94 -5.77 2.63
CA VAL A 49 4.22 -5.11 2.86
C VAL A 49 4.38 -4.74 4.34
N LEU A 50 3.38 -4.09 4.94
CA LEU A 50 3.41 -3.65 6.34
C LEU A 50 3.53 -4.84 7.30
N SER A 51 2.80 -5.92 7.05
CA SER A 51 2.88 -7.15 7.85
C SER A 51 4.31 -7.70 7.89
N MET A 52 4.97 -7.81 6.73
CA MET A 52 6.34 -8.32 6.63
C MET A 52 7.36 -7.36 7.26
N VAL A 53 7.20 -6.06 7.04
CA VAL A 53 8.06 -5.01 7.60
C VAL A 53 7.99 -4.99 9.13
N CYS A 54 6.79 -5.10 9.70
CA CYS A 54 6.58 -5.19 11.14
C CYS A 54 7.18 -6.48 11.73
N GLN A 55 7.03 -7.62 11.05
CA GLN A 55 7.66 -8.87 11.44
C GLN A 55 9.19 -8.78 11.44
N LEU A 56 9.78 -8.14 10.42
CA LEU A 56 11.22 -7.93 10.33
C LEU A 56 11.75 -7.00 11.44
N ALA A 57 11.04 -5.90 11.70
CA ALA A 57 11.38 -5.00 12.81
C ALA A 57 11.33 -5.74 14.17
N LYS A 58 10.32 -6.59 14.37
CA LYS A 58 10.20 -7.43 15.57
C LYS A 58 11.32 -8.47 15.64
N HIS A 59 11.70 -9.09 14.53
CA HIS A 59 12.77 -10.09 14.45
C HIS A 59 14.13 -9.52 14.88
N ARG A 60 14.43 -8.25 14.57
CA ARG A 60 15.65 -7.58 15.07
C ARG A 60 15.55 -7.08 16.53
N GLY A 61 14.45 -7.34 17.23
CA GLY A 61 14.19 -6.86 18.59
C GLY A 61 13.75 -5.39 18.70
N SER A 62 13.32 -4.76 17.60
CA SER A 62 12.85 -3.37 17.60
C SER A 62 11.34 -3.28 17.74
N LYS A 63 10.87 -2.22 18.41
CA LYS A 63 9.45 -1.83 18.46
C LYS A 63 9.06 -0.81 17.39
N ALA A 64 10.04 -0.25 16.70
CA ALA A 64 9.84 0.71 15.62
C ALA A 64 10.25 0.12 14.27
N VAL A 65 9.44 0.37 13.24
CA VAL A 65 9.77 0.15 11.84
C VAL A 65 10.75 1.24 11.38
N THR A 66 11.73 0.86 10.58
CA THR A 66 12.72 1.77 10.00
C THR A 66 12.68 1.72 8.47
N ARG A 67 13.23 2.74 7.83
CA ARG A 67 13.43 2.76 6.37
C ARG A 67 14.16 1.52 5.85
N ALA A 68 15.10 0.98 6.63
CA ALA A 68 15.86 -0.21 6.23
C ALA A 68 14.96 -1.45 6.11
N ASP A 69 13.94 -1.60 6.98
CA ASP A 69 12.99 -2.72 6.92
C ASP A 69 12.16 -2.68 5.64
N ILE A 70 11.59 -1.51 5.34
CA ILE A 70 10.77 -1.29 4.15
C ILE A 70 11.61 -1.56 2.90
N CYS A 71 12.83 -1.02 2.86
CA CYS A 71 13.73 -1.21 1.73
C CYS A 71 14.12 -2.68 1.53
N TYR A 72 14.38 -3.42 2.61
CA TYR A 72 14.68 -4.84 2.55
C TYR A 72 13.49 -5.65 2.03
N VAL A 73 12.30 -5.43 2.60
CA VAL A 73 11.08 -6.16 2.19
C VAL A 73 10.76 -5.92 0.72
N LEU A 74 10.70 -4.66 0.28
CA LEU A 74 10.40 -4.33 -1.12
C LEU A 74 11.43 -4.92 -2.10
N LYS A 75 12.72 -4.88 -1.76
CA LYS A 75 13.78 -5.38 -2.66
C LYS A 75 13.82 -6.90 -2.78
N HIS A 76 13.47 -7.62 -1.71
CA HIS A 76 13.68 -9.07 -1.65
C HIS A 76 12.41 -9.89 -1.83
N TYR A 77 11.23 -9.30 -1.63
CA TYR A 77 9.95 -10.03 -1.66
C TYR A 77 8.92 -9.49 -2.65
N PHE A 78 9.07 -8.23 -3.11
CA PHE A 78 8.11 -7.57 -4.01
C PHE A 78 8.78 -7.03 -5.29
N ARG A 79 9.94 -7.58 -5.64
CA ARG A 79 10.56 -7.33 -6.95
C ARG A 79 9.81 -8.17 -7.98
N ASP A 80 8.84 -7.56 -8.66
CA ASP A 80 8.42 -8.00 -10.00
C ASP A 80 9.55 -7.75 -11.02
#